data_AF-A0A0F4XK98-F1
#
_entry.id   AF-A0A0F4XK98-F1
#
_cell.length_a   1.000
_cell.length_b   1.000
_cell.length_c   1.000
_cell.angle_alpha   90.00
_cell.angle_beta   90.00
_cell.angle_gamma   90.00
#
_symmetry.space_group_name_H-M   'P 1'
#
loop_
_entity.id
_entity.type
_entity.pdbx_description
1 polymer ?
#
loop_
_entity_poly.entity_id
_entity_poly.type
_entity_poly.pdbx_seq_one_letter_code
_entity_poly.pdbx_strand_id
1 'polypeptide(L)'
;MTRKSIGLLVRFDESRRADLIKWKIGEGFESFSDALSVSDWDVGQLSTALLSFSESTIDYICLAKKGNQVVTSKSRVEFSSILDLESIKISEVEAVLPTVVQRYFIKASQGIGGAIPPKTWGATIDVVKELRPHLVSEIDRILSLQRFSGMRFHGSVAEVQIQEREALGISLDIFSGSNKLRNRVLSEWAPPAEAVSDFDEETHSAILLSLPTSSPSFLSGISTRYIQEESAIQHDLYTWPGDVPVHSGGISVFEQGGRKLTVIYANRNALEHTLGVDLIYYNELFELFVLVQYKIMNDEGSGMVYRPDAQLSTELARMDKFSHAVKSTAPLASHEAHRLSDDGFMVKMVPNTGLMPASGELIKGMYLSRDYMNFLISPAGPKGPRGGGQITFENSPRYLTNTDFSTLVHAGWIGTRGAGTSMIKALIQSYVSTGRALLIAHEARK
;
A
#
# COMPACT_ATOMS: atom_id res chain seq x y z
N MET A 1 -17.60 22.07 6.35
CA MET A 1 -18.44 22.45 5.19
C MET A 1 -18.22 21.39 4.12
N THR A 2 -19.17 20.46 3.93
CA THR A 2 -19.00 19.28 3.07
C THR A 2 -18.48 19.65 1.68
N ARG A 3 -17.26 19.19 1.34
CA ARG A 3 -16.65 19.41 0.02
C ARG A 3 -17.59 18.86 -1.05
N LYS A 4 -18.24 19.74 -1.81
CA LYS A 4 -19.09 19.35 -2.93
C LYS A 4 -18.22 18.70 -4.00
N SER A 5 -18.20 17.37 -4.02
CA SER A 5 -17.50 16.56 -5.02
C SER A 5 -18.11 16.86 -6.40
N ILE A 6 -17.41 17.72 -7.15
CA ILE A 6 -17.68 18.01 -8.56
C ILE A 6 -16.90 16.99 -9.36
N GLY A 7 -17.59 16.26 -10.22
CA GLY A 7 -16.94 15.42 -11.21
C GLY A 7 -16.50 16.24 -12.42
N LEU A 8 -15.52 15.73 -13.16
CA LEU A 8 -15.04 16.35 -14.39
C LEU A 8 -15.30 15.42 -15.58
N LEU A 9 -15.60 16.00 -16.74
CA LEU A 9 -15.41 15.36 -18.04
C LEU A 9 -14.34 16.15 -18.78
N VAL A 10 -13.30 15.48 -19.28
CA VAL A 10 -12.18 16.09 -19.98
C VAL A 10 -12.07 15.46 -21.36
N ARG A 11 -12.16 16.27 -22.43
CA ARG A 11 -11.93 15.80 -23.80
C ARG A 11 -10.52 16.15 -24.28
N PHE A 12 -9.86 15.19 -24.88
CA PHE A 12 -8.62 15.35 -25.65
C PHE A 12 -8.95 15.22 -27.14
N ASP A 13 -9.04 16.35 -27.83
CA ASP A 13 -9.43 16.50 -29.23
C ASP A 13 -8.26 16.35 -30.23
N GLU A 14 -7.04 16.70 -29.79
CA GLU A 14 -5.81 16.61 -30.58
C GLU A 14 -5.36 15.15 -30.79
N SER A 15 -5.62 14.57 -31.97
CA SER A 15 -5.44 13.13 -32.25
C SER A 15 -4.05 12.60 -31.89
N ARG A 16 -2.98 13.29 -32.30
CA ARG A 16 -1.59 12.86 -31.99
C ARG A 16 -1.30 12.85 -30.49
N ARG A 17 -1.96 13.71 -29.71
CA ARG A 17 -1.87 13.78 -28.25
C ARG A 17 -2.68 12.67 -27.61
N ALA A 18 -3.88 12.41 -28.12
CA ALA A 18 -4.72 11.30 -27.71
C ALA A 18 -3.99 9.95 -27.86
N ASP A 19 -3.36 9.70 -29.01
CA ASP A 19 -2.59 8.49 -29.28
C ASP A 19 -1.40 8.34 -28.33
N LEU A 20 -0.66 9.42 -28.07
CA LEU A 20 0.45 9.44 -27.10
C LEU A 20 0.01 9.17 -25.67
N ILE A 21 -1.16 9.66 -25.26
CA ILE A 21 -1.72 9.42 -23.92
C ILE A 21 -2.23 7.97 -23.84
N LYS A 22 -2.98 7.48 -24.84
CA LYS A 22 -3.44 6.08 -24.91
C LYS A 22 -2.29 5.09 -24.91
N TRP A 23 -1.20 5.37 -25.64
CA TRP A 23 0.00 4.53 -25.63
C TRP A 23 0.69 4.52 -24.26
N LYS A 24 0.83 5.67 -23.58
CA LYS A 24 1.36 5.75 -22.20
C LYS A 24 0.50 5.02 -21.17
N ILE A 25 -0.81 5.03 -21.36
CA ILE A 25 -1.75 4.24 -20.56
C ILE A 25 -1.52 2.74 -20.85
N GLY A 26 -1.43 2.35 -22.12
CA GLY A 26 -1.27 0.95 -22.55
C GLY A 26 0.05 0.27 -22.16
N GLU A 27 1.20 0.96 -22.17
CA GLU A 27 2.50 0.34 -21.85
C GLU A 27 2.79 0.15 -20.34
N GLY A 28 1.89 0.57 -19.45
CA GLY A 28 2.08 0.35 -18.01
C GLY A 28 1.27 1.22 -17.05
N PHE A 29 0.21 1.87 -17.53
CA PHE A 29 -0.72 2.71 -16.76
C PHE A 29 -0.02 3.69 -15.81
N GLU A 30 0.98 4.42 -16.33
CA GLU A 30 1.63 5.50 -15.58
C GLU A 30 0.70 6.73 -15.46
N SER A 31 0.84 7.49 -14.37
CA SER A 31 0.17 8.78 -14.28
C SER A 31 0.70 9.73 -15.37
N PHE A 32 -0.19 10.51 -15.95
CA PHE A 32 0.19 11.54 -16.92
C PHE A 32 -0.18 12.94 -16.40
N SER A 33 0.35 13.98 -17.02
CA SER A 33 -0.04 15.35 -16.69
C SER A 33 -0.33 16.15 -17.95
N ASP A 34 -1.33 17.02 -17.86
CA ASP A 34 -1.76 17.93 -18.92
C ASP A 34 -1.90 19.37 -18.39
N ALA A 35 -2.04 20.36 -19.26
CA ALA A 35 -2.24 21.77 -18.93
C ALA A 35 -3.67 22.20 -19.29
N LEU A 36 -4.56 22.19 -18.30
CA LEU A 36 -5.99 22.43 -18.47
C LEU A 36 -6.45 23.79 -17.92
N SER A 37 -7.46 24.36 -18.56
CA SER A 37 -8.12 25.58 -18.12
C SER A 37 -9.19 25.25 -17.07
N VAL A 38 -8.79 25.09 -15.82
CA VAL A 38 -9.67 24.71 -14.69
C VAL A 38 -9.79 25.86 -13.68
N SER A 39 -10.79 26.72 -13.85
CA SER A 39 -11.06 27.85 -12.94
C SER A 39 -11.65 27.41 -11.61
N ASP A 40 -12.61 26.49 -11.63
CA ASP A 40 -13.54 26.21 -10.53
C ASP A 40 -13.10 25.03 -9.65
N TRP A 41 -11.78 24.85 -9.49
CA TRP A 41 -11.18 23.71 -8.78
C TRP A 41 -9.96 24.19 -7.98
N ASP A 42 -9.87 23.81 -6.70
CA ASP A 42 -8.75 24.20 -5.83
C ASP A 42 -7.46 23.41 -6.12
N VAL A 43 -6.31 24.07 -5.95
CA VAL A 43 -5.00 23.44 -6.12
C VAL A 43 -4.78 22.40 -5.00
N GLY A 44 -4.27 21.23 -5.37
CA GLY A 44 -3.99 20.10 -4.48
C GLY A 44 -5.19 19.19 -4.22
N GLN A 45 -6.41 19.62 -4.51
CA GLN A 45 -7.62 18.83 -4.32
C GLN A 45 -7.71 17.67 -5.32
N LEU A 46 -8.04 16.48 -4.84
CA LEU A 46 -8.43 15.34 -5.69
C LEU A 46 -9.89 15.46 -6.11
N SER A 47 -10.12 15.24 -7.41
CA SER A 47 -11.43 15.14 -8.05
C SER A 47 -11.43 13.89 -8.93
N THR A 48 -12.61 13.37 -9.26
CA THR A 48 -12.76 12.26 -10.21
C THR A 48 -13.11 12.79 -11.59
N ALA A 49 -12.49 12.22 -12.62
CA ALA A 49 -12.62 12.66 -14.00
C ALA A 49 -12.92 11.50 -14.94
N LEU A 50 -13.89 11.72 -15.83
CA LEU A 50 -14.10 10.94 -17.04
C LEU A 50 -13.24 11.51 -18.16
N LEU A 51 -12.46 10.67 -18.83
CA LEU A 51 -11.63 11.04 -19.95
C LEU A 51 -12.27 10.60 -21.27
N SER A 52 -12.23 11.46 -22.26
CA SER A 52 -12.80 11.25 -23.59
C SER A 52 -11.76 11.60 -24.66
N PHE A 53 -11.45 10.65 -25.54
CA PHE A 53 -10.52 10.83 -26.66
C PHE A 53 -11.24 10.78 -28.02
N SER A 54 -12.56 10.98 -28.02
CA SER A 54 -13.39 11.12 -29.21
C SER A 54 -14.57 12.07 -28.92
N GLU A 55 -15.36 12.42 -29.93
CA GLU A 55 -16.59 13.21 -29.71
C GLU A 55 -17.75 12.38 -29.14
N SER A 56 -17.68 11.04 -29.21
CA SER A 56 -18.82 10.15 -28.96
C SER A 56 -18.61 9.13 -27.83
N THR A 57 -17.39 8.99 -27.28
CA THR A 57 -17.06 7.99 -26.26
C THR A 57 -16.50 8.59 -24.98
N ILE A 58 -16.72 7.88 -23.87
CA ILE A 58 -16.06 8.03 -22.59
C ILE A 58 -15.17 6.81 -22.42
N ASP A 59 -13.86 7.03 -22.39
CA ASP A 59 -12.89 5.95 -22.53
C ASP A 59 -12.31 5.52 -21.18
N TYR A 60 -12.19 6.43 -20.21
CA TYR A 60 -11.61 6.12 -18.90
C TYR A 60 -12.31 6.87 -17.76
N ILE A 61 -12.22 6.32 -16.55
CA ILE A 61 -12.40 7.04 -15.28
C ILE A 61 -11.06 7.09 -14.54
N CYS A 62 -10.78 8.19 -13.84
CA CYS A 62 -9.52 8.38 -13.14
C CYS A 62 -9.65 9.35 -11.97
N LEU A 63 -8.62 9.40 -11.13
CA LEU A 63 -8.36 10.56 -10.27
C LEU A 63 -7.67 11.65 -11.08
N ALA A 64 -8.06 12.89 -10.82
CA ALA A 64 -7.41 14.08 -11.30
C ALA A 64 -6.95 14.92 -10.09
N LYS A 65 -5.76 15.52 -10.18
CA LYS A 65 -5.18 16.41 -9.17
C LYS A 65 -4.73 17.71 -9.80
N LYS A 66 -5.29 18.85 -9.38
CA LYS A 66 -4.83 20.16 -9.84
C LYS A 66 -3.52 20.52 -9.17
N GLY A 67 -2.48 20.75 -9.96
CA GLY A 67 -1.20 21.31 -9.54
C GLY A 67 -1.11 22.82 -9.81
N ASN A 68 0.13 23.33 -9.79
CA ASN A 68 0.40 24.75 -9.98
C ASN A 68 0.00 25.26 -11.37
N GLN A 69 -0.20 26.57 -11.47
CA GLN A 69 -0.36 27.25 -12.75
C GLN A 69 0.92 27.15 -13.58
N VAL A 70 0.79 26.78 -14.85
CA VAL A 70 1.94 26.57 -15.77
C VAL A 70 1.94 27.52 -16.97
N VAL A 71 0.77 28.06 -17.33
CA VAL A 71 0.62 29.12 -18.34
C VAL A 71 -0.47 30.08 -17.82
N THR A 72 -0.52 31.32 -18.31
CA THR A 72 -1.67 32.22 -18.10
C THR A 72 -2.98 31.47 -18.37
N SER A 73 -3.84 31.39 -17.35
CA SER A 73 -5.14 30.68 -17.39
C SER A 73 -5.10 29.14 -17.53
N LYS A 74 -3.95 28.47 -17.41
CA LYS A 74 -3.87 26.99 -17.38
C LYS A 74 -3.06 26.45 -16.20
N SER A 75 -3.65 25.47 -15.51
CA SER A 75 -2.99 24.71 -14.44
C SER A 75 -2.54 23.35 -14.93
N ARG A 76 -1.41 22.86 -14.39
CA ARG A 76 -1.05 21.46 -14.56
C ARG A 76 -2.08 20.61 -13.84
N VAL A 77 -2.60 19.58 -14.49
CA VAL A 77 -3.46 18.56 -13.89
C VAL A 77 -2.75 17.24 -14.06
N GLU A 78 -2.57 16.50 -12.95
CA GLU A 78 -2.08 15.12 -12.97
C GLU A 78 -3.28 14.16 -12.95
N PHE A 79 -3.21 13.11 -13.76
CA PHE A 79 -4.20 12.04 -13.84
C PHE A 79 -3.57 10.73 -13.39
N SER A 80 -4.21 10.06 -12.42
CA SER A 80 -3.75 8.81 -11.81
C SER A 80 -4.91 7.84 -11.59
N SER A 81 -4.63 6.60 -11.18
CA SER A 81 -5.68 5.60 -10.91
C SER A 81 -6.62 5.42 -12.10
N ILE A 82 -6.04 5.35 -13.30
CA ILE A 82 -6.76 5.32 -14.58
C ILE A 82 -7.32 3.91 -14.79
N LEU A 83 -8.64 3.84 -15.02
CA LEU A 83 -9.39 2.63 -15.31
C LEU A 83 -10.04 2.77 -16.69
N ASP A 84 -9.80 1.81 -17.58
CA ASP A 84 -10.43 1.73 -18.90
C ASP A 84 -11.92 1.39 -18.72
N LEU A 85 -12.78 2.15 -19.37
CA LEU A 85 -14.24 1.95 -19.40
C LEU A 85 -14.71 1.25 -20.68
N GLU A 86 -13.79 0.78 -21.53
CA GLU A 86 -14.10 0.08 -22.77
C GLU A 86 -14.96 0.96 -23.70
N SER A 87 -14.63 2.26 -23.80
CA SER A 87 -15.25 3.25 -24.69
C SER A 87 -16.79 3.30 -24.66
N ILE A 88 -17.38 3.61 -23.50
CA ILE A 88 -18.84 3.81 -23.33
C ILE A 88 -19.33 4.92 -24.26
N LYS A 89 -20.43 4.75 -25.00
CA LYS A 89 -20.95 5.84 -25.84
C LYS A 89 -21.65 6.90 -24.98
N ILE A 90 -21.36 8.17 -25.25
CA ILE A 90 -22.00 9.32 -24.60
C ILE A 90 -23.53 9.26 -24.78
N SER A 91 -24.00 8.83 -25.96
CA SER A 91 -25.42 8.64 -26.25
C SER A 91 -26.10 7.54 -25.42
N GLU A 92 -25.36 6.51 -25.00
CA GLU A 92 -25.88 5.45 -24.12
C GLU A 92 -26.07 5.99 -22.70
N VAL A 93 -25.12 6.79 -22.21
CA VAL A 93 -25.24 7.50 -20.91
C VAL A 93 -26.39 8.50 -20.95
N GLU A 94 -26.51 9.29 -22.02
CA GLU A 94 -27.60 10.26 -22.20
C GLU A 94 -28.99 9.60 -22.25
N ALA A 95 -29.11 8.40 -22.83
CA ALA A 95 -30.39 7.69 -22.94
C ALA A 95 -30.93 7.17 -21.60
N VAL A 96 -30.04 6.80 -20.66
CA VAL A 96 -30.41 6.26 -19.34
C VAL A 96 -30.52 7.37 -18.28
N LEU A 97 -29.76 8.46 -18.41
CA LEU A 97 -29.75 9.56 -17.44
C LEU A 97 -31.13 10.18 -17.20
N PRO A 98 -31.54 10.40 -15.92
CA PRO A 98 -32.81 11.06 -15.62
C PRO A 98 -32.92 12.45 -16.25
N THR A 99 -34.04 12.75 -16.89
CA THR A 99 -34.27 13.98 -17.69
C THR A 99 -33.94 15.29 -16.94
N VAL A 100 -34.12 15.30 -15.62
CA VAL A 100 -33.84 16.46 -14.74
C VAL A 100 -32.35 16.80 -14.70
N VAL A 101 -31.46 15.80 -14.78
CA VAL A 101 -29.99 15.97 -14.73
C VAL A 101 -29.33 15.89 -16.10
N GLN A 102 -29.95 15.18 -17.06
CA GLN A 102 -29.46 14.95 -18.43
C GLN A 102 -28.93 16.22 -19.12
N ARG A 103 -29.65 17.35 -19.02
CA ARG A 103 -29.23 18.64 -19.62
C ARG A 103 -27.88 19.16 -19.13
N TYR A 104 -27.49 18.85 -17.88
CA TYR A 104 -26.20 19.27 -17.32
C TYR A 104 -25.08 18.37 -17.79
N PHE A 105 -25.36 17.07 -17.98
CA PHE A 105 -24.42 16.14 -18.59
C PHE A 105 -24.15 16.50 -20.06
N ILE A 106 -25.20 16.71 -20.87
CA ILE A 106 -25.09 17.14 -22.28
C ILE A 106 -24.23 18.41 -22.40
N LYS A 107 -24.45 19.40 -21.52
CA LYS A 107 -23.64 20.64 -21.52
C LYS A 107 -22.16 20.38 -21.21
N ALA A 108 -21.84 19.37 -20.40
CA ALA A 108 -20.48 19.00 -20.03
C ALA A 108 -19.83 18.00 -20.99
N SER A 109 -20.61 17.21 -21.76
CA SER A 109 -20.13 16.29 -22.79
C SER A 109 -19.85 16.96 -24.15
N GLN A 110 -20.35 18.19 -24.34
CA GLN A 110 -20.07 19.02 -25.52
C GLN A 110 -18.76 19.81 -25.42
N GLY A 111 -18.14 20.12 -26.57
CA GLY A 111 -16.91 20.93 -26.63
C GLY A 111 -15.70 20.22 -26.01
N ILE A 112 -14.96 20.92 -25.16
CA ILE A 112 -13.70 20.43 -24.54
C ILE A 112 -13.90 19.64 -23.24
N GLY A 113 -15.15 19.38 -22.84
CA GLY A 113 -15.48 18.85 -21.51
C GLY A 113 -15.78 19.97 -20.50
N GLY A 114 -16.16 19.59 -19.27
CA GLY A 114 -16.49 20.53 -18.22
C GLY A 114 -16.81 19.89 -16.86
N ALA A 115 -17.10 20.75 -15.88
CA ALA A 115 -17.52 20.35 -14.54
C ALA A 115 -18.97 19.83 -14.52
N ILE A 116 -19.17 18.68 -13.89
CA ILE A 116 -20.47 18.02 -13.71
C ILE A 116 -20.96 18.26 -12.27
N PRO A 117 -22.14 18.90 -12.06
CA PRO A 117 -22.67 19.16 -10.73
C PRO A 117 -22.90 17.87 -9.91
N PRO A 118 -22.73 17.87 -8.58
CA PRO A 118 -22.70 16.64 -7.77
C PRO A 118 -23.89 15.68 -7.96
N LYS A 119 -25.11 16.19 -8.12
CA LYS A 119 -26.31 15.35 -8.40
C LYS A 119 -26.28 14.71 -9.79
N THR A 120 -25.76 15.43 -10.77
CA THR A 120 -25.60 14.89 -12.13
C THR A 120 -24.45 13.88 -12.14
N TRP A 121 -23.36 14.17 -11.43
CA TRP A 121 -22.20 13.29 -11.32
C TRP A 121 -22.56 11.93 -10.71
N GLY A 122 -23.28 11.91 -9.58
CA GLY A 122 -23.77 10.66 -8.98
C GLY A 122 -24.56 9.83 -9.99
N ALA A 123 -25.60 10.42 -10.61
CA ALA A 123 -26.41 9.75 -11.63
C ALA A 123 -25.59 9.29 -12.87
N THR A 124 -24.58 10.05 -13.30
CA THR A 124 -23.67 9.65 -14.38
C THR A 124 -22.85 8.42 -13.98
N ILE A 125 -22.33 8.39 -12.76
CA ILE A 125 -21.54 7.27 -12.22
C ILE A 125 -22.41 6.02 -12.04
N ASP A 126 -23.64 6.17 -11.56
CA ASP A 126 -24.60 5.06 -11.43
C ASP A 126 -24.87 4.43 -12.81
N VAL A 127 -25.11 5.24 -13.84
CA VAL A 127 -25.26 4.75 -15.24
C VAL A 127 -23.97 4.12 -15.78
N VAL A 128 -22.79 4.65 -15.49
CA VAL A 128 -21.50 4.03 -15.89
C VAL A 128 -21.33 2.66 -15.24
N LYS A 129 -21.73 2.50 -13.96
CA LYS A 129 -21.73 1.21 -13.26
C LYS A 129 -22.74 0.22 -13.85
N GLU A 130 -23.94 0.66 -14.20
CA GLU A 130 -24.94 -0.17 -14.90
C GLU A 130 -24.43 -0.67 -16.26
N LEU A 131 -23.71 0.17 -17.00
CA LEU A 131 -23.12 -0.16 -18.31
C LEU A 131 -21.83 -1.00 -18.21
N ARG A 132 -21.15 -1.03 -17.05
CA ARG A 132 -19.92 -1.79 -16.79
C ARG A 132 -19.97 -2.48 -15.41
N PRO A 133 -20.86 -3.47 -15.22
CA PRO A 133 -21.08 -4.11 -13.92
C PRO A 133 -19.83 -4.85 -13.38
N HIS A 134 -18.94 -5.30 -14.25
CA HIS A 134 -17.67 -5.93 -13.87
C HIS A 134 -16.61 -4.95 -13.33
N LEU A 135 -16.76 -3.64 -13.58
CA LEU A 135 -15.83 -2.60 -13.16
C LEU A 135 -16.26 -1.89 -11.87
N VAL A 136 -17.42 -2.22 -11.30
CA VAL A 136 -18.03 -1.49 -10.18
C VAL A 136 -17.10 -1.36 -8.98
N SER A 137 -16.37 -2.42 -8.61
CA SER A 137 -15.42 -2.41 -7.49
C SER A 137 -14.26 -1.45 -7.69
N GLU A 138 -13.64 -1.42 -8.88
CA GLU A 138 -12.56 -0.48 -9.20
C GLU A 138 -13.07 0.96 -9.35
N ILE A 139 -14.28 1.16 -9.88
CA ILE A 139 -14.96 2.47 -9.91
C ILE A 139 -15.17 2.97 -8.47
N ASP A 140 -15.73 2.16 -7.58
CA ASP A 140 -15.96 2.54 -6.18
C ASP A 140 -14.66 2.77 -5.39
N ARG A 141 -13.59 2.04 -5.69
CA ARG A 141 -12.24 2.31 -5.16
C ARG A 141 -11.74 3.69 -5.59
N ILE A 142 -11.89 4.07 -6.86
CA ILE A 142 -11.50 5.40 -7.38
C ILE A 142 -12.34 6.52 -6.73
N LEU A 143 -13.64 6.31 -6.55
CA LEU A 143 -14.50 7.26 -5.83
C LEU A 143 -14.11 7.37 -4.35
N SER A 144 -13.75 6.27 -3.69
CA SER A 144 -13.33 6.24 -2.29
C SER A 144 -11.96 6.93 -2.08
N LEU A 145 -11.02 6.77 -3.01
CA LEU A 145 -9.75 7.51 -3.01
C LEU A 145 -9.98 9.03 -3.03
N GLN A 146 -10.91 9.50 -3.86
CA GLN A 146 -11.29 10.92 -3.92
C GLN A 146 -12.00 11.37 -2.64
N ARG A 147 -12.99 10.60 -2.18
CA ARG A 147 -13.84 10.93 -1.03
C ARG A 147 -13.05 11.05 0.27
N PHE A 148 -12.10 10.13 0.50
CA PHE A 148 -11.36 10.04 1.76
C PHE A 148 -9.95 10.66 1.70
N SER A 149 -9.57 11.26 0.56
CA SER A 149 -8.28 11.95 0.39
C SER A 149 -7.98 12.94 1.51
N GLY A 150 -6.91 12.65 2.28
CA GLY A 150 -6.44 13.49 3.39
C GLY A 150 -7.07 13.20 4.74
N MET A 151 -7.96 12.21 4.84
CA MET A 151 -8.47 11.69 6.12
C MET A 151 -7.41 10.84 6.84
N ARG A 152 -7.57 10.69 8.15
CA ARG A 152 -6.84 9.72 8.98
C ARG A 152 -7.82 8.73 9.61
N PHE A 153 -7.63 7.44 9.33
CA PHE A 153 -8.46 6.40 9.92
C PHE A 153 -7.85 5.83 11.20
N HIS A 154 -8.69 5.62 12.21
CA HIS A 154 -8.34 5.09 13.52
C HIS A 154 -9.23 3.89 13.89
N GLY A 155 -8.93 3.27 15.04
CA GLY A 155 -9.57 2.03 15.50
C GLY A 155 -8.73 0.78 15.22
N SER A 156 -9.12 -0.34 15.83
CA SER A 156 -8.34 -1.59 15.79
C SER A 156 -8.08 -2.12 14.38
N VAL A 157 -9.03 -1.96 13.45
CA VAL A 157 -8.86 -2.36 12.04
C VAL A 157 -7.83 -1.48 11.34
N ALA A 158 -7.82 -0.18 11.62
CA ALA A 158 -6.81 0.73 11.08
C ALA A 158 -5.41 0.39 11.62
N GLU A 159 -5.26 0.10 12.91
CA GLU A 159 -3.98 -0.32 13.51
C GLU A 159 -3.42 -1.62 12.93
N VAL A 160 -4.31 -2.57 12.65
CA VAL A 160 -3.99 -3.83 11.95
C VAL A 160 -3.53 -3.55 10.52
N GLN A 161 -4.24 -2.71 9.77
CA GLN A 161 -3.92 -2.38 8.39
C GLN A 161 -2.72 -1.43 8.24
N ILE A 162 -2.41 -0.60 9.25
CA ILE A 162 -1.14 0.16 9.32
C ILE A 162 0.05 -0.81 9.27
N GLN A 163 0.02 -1.89 10.06
CA GLN A 163 1.12 -2.86 10.08
C GLN A 163 1.25 -3.58 8.73
N GLU A 164 0.14 -4.03 8.15
CA GLU A 164 0.12 -4.66 6.82
C GLU A 164 0.61 -3.71 5.70
N ARG A 165 0.19 -2.44 5.74
CA ARG A 165 0.64 -1.39 4.82
C ARG A 165 2.14 -1.14 4.93
N GLU A 166 2.66 -1.04 6.15
CA GLU A 166 4.08 -0.79 6.41
C GLU A 166 4.95 -2.00 6.05
N ALA A 167 4.41 -3.22 6.13
CA ALA A 167 5.07 -4.46 5.71
C ALA A 167 5.12 -4.65 4.18
N LEU A 168 3.99 -4.45 3.48
CA LEU A 168 3.98 -4.40 2.02
C LEU A 168 4.88 -3.27 1.51
N GLY A 169 4.74 -2.08 2.11
CA GLY A 169 5.42 -0.90 1.65
C GLY A 169 6.94 -0.96 1.77
N ILE A 170 7.46 -1.50 2.88
CA ILE A 170 8.91 -1.70 3.00
C ILE A 170 9.41 -2.80 2.07
N SER A 171 8.60 -3.83 1.80
CA SER A 171 8.94 -4.90 0.84
C SER A 171 9.09 -4.33 -0.58
N LEU A 172 8.25 -3.37 -0.98
CA LEU A 172 8.34 -2.66 -2.26
C LEU A 172 9.57 -1.72 -2.33
N ASP A 173 9.92 -1.05 -1.22
CA ASP A 173 11.13 -0.22 -1.15
C ASP A 173 12.40 -1.08 -1.27
N ILE A 174 12.50 -2.19 -0.53
CA ILE A 174 13.62 -3.13 -0.58
C ILE A 174 13.74 -3.74 -1.98
N PHE A 175 12.64 -4.19 -2.57
CA PHE A 175 12.66 -4.77 -3.91
C PHE A 175 13.12 -3.75 -4.96
N SER A 176 12.50 -2.57 -5.00
CA SER A 176 12.74 -1.61 -6.08
C SER A 176 13.92 -0.66 -5.86
N GLY A 177 14.60 -0.74 -4.70
CA GLY A 177 15.71 0.14 -4.32
C GLY A 177 15.31 1.63 -4.25
N SER A 178 14.02 1.94 -4.24
CA SER A 178 13.49 3.31 -4.29
C SER A 178 12.05 3.36 -3.78
N ASN A 179 11.55 4.56 -3.47
CA ASN A 179 10.16 4.74 -3.06
C ASN A 179 9.15 4.81 -4.21
N LYS A 180 9.57 4.70 -5.48
CA LYS A 180 8.70 4.95 -6.65
C LYS A 180 7.61 3.90 -6.81
N LEU A 181 7.98 2.62 -6.74
CA LEU A 181 7.02 1.52 -6.84
C LEU A 181 6.07 1.53 -5.65
N ARG A 182 6.62 1.66 -4.44
CA ARG A 182 5.84 1.80 -3.20
C ARG A 182 4.81 2.92 -3.30
N ASN A 183 5.24 4.13 -3.68
CA ASN A 183 4.34 5.27 -3.79
C ASN A 183 3.19 4.98 -4.76
N ARG A 184 3.49 4.40 -5.93
CA ARG A 184 2.52 4.04 -6.98
C ARG A 184 1.49 2.99 -6.53
N VAL A 185 1.91 1.99 -5.73
CA VAL A 185 1.03 0.93 -5.23
C VAL A 185 0.20 1.42 -4.04
N LEU A 186 0.85 2.05 -3.06
CA LEU A 186 0.19 2.45 -1.81
C LEU A 186 -0.75 3.66 -1.96
N SER A 187 -0.52 4.54 -2.95
CA SER A 187 -1.44 5.65 -3.26
C SER A 187 -2.75 5.22 -3.91
N GLU A 188 -2.87 3.94 -4.29
CA GLU A 188 -4.09 3.37 -4.89
C GLU A 188 -5.01 2.75 -3.84
N TRP A 189 -4.59 2.76 -2.57
CA TRP A 189 -5.37 2.22 -1.47
C TRP A 189 -6.42 3.19 -0.94
N ALA A 190 -7.68 2.73 -0.91
CA ALA A 190 -8.77 3.30 -0.12
C ALA A 190 -9.69 2.19 0.37
N PRO A 191 -10.34 2.34 1.54
CA PRO A 191 -11.33 1.39 2.01
C PRO A 191 -12.66 1.54 1.24
N PRO A 192 -13.53 0.50 1.23
CA PRO A 192 -14.92 0.63 0.83
C PRO A 192 -15.63 1.73 1.63
N ALA A 193 -16.59 2.41 1.01
CA ALA A 193 -17.26 3.56 1.61
C ALA A 193 -18.09 3.20 2.86
N GLU A 194 -18.53 1.94 2.95
CA GLU A 194 -19.33 1.34 4.01
C GLU A 194 -18.47 0.96 5.22
N ALA A 195 -17.15 0.82 5.04
CA ALA A 195 -16.22 0.47 6.11
C ALA A 195 -15.82 1.67 6.98
N VAL A 196 -16.33 2.88 6.70
CA VAL A 196 -15.90 4.12 7.37
C VAL A 196 -17.06 4.76 8.13
N SER A 197 -16.87 4.97 9.44
CA SER A 197 -17.83 5.64 10.32
C SER A 197 -17.23 6.86 11.02
N ASP A 198 -18.08 7.59 11.78
CA ASP A 198 -17.66 8.59 12.76
C ASP A 198 -16.74 9.69 12.19
N PHE A 199 -17.20 10.31 11.11
CA PHE A 199 -16.49 11.39 10.41
C PHE A 199 -16.40 12.67 11.25
N ASP A 200 -15.18 13.12 11.50
CA ASP A 200 -14.86 14.43 12.07
C ASP A 200 -14.23 15.33 11.00
N GLU A 201 -14.96 16.36 10.57
CA GLU A 201 -14.49 17.36 9.59
C GLU A 201 -13.44 18.32 10.18
N GLU A 202 -13.36 18.50 11.49
CA GLU A 202 -12.40 19.41 12.13
C GLU A 202 -11.02 18.73 12.20
N THR A 203 -10.95 17.53 12.80
CA THR A 203 -9.69 16.78 12.92
C THR A 203 -9.30 16.00 11.66
N HIS A 204 -10.18 15.96 10.63
CA HIS A 204 -10.03 15.16 9.42
C HIS A 204 -9.83 13.66 9.75
N SER A 205 -10.56 13.16 10.73
CA SER A 205 -10.46 11.78 11.21
C SER A 205 -11.77 11.00 11.02
N ALA A 206 -11.66 9.68 11.00
CA ALA A 206 -12.79 8.75 10.95
C ALA A 206 -12.38 7.37 11.52
N ILE A 207 -13.36 6.52 11.81
CA ILE A 207 -13.13 5.15 12.28
C ILE A 207 -13.23 4.16 11.12
N LEU A 208 -12.28 3.23 11.04
CA LEU A 208 -12.34 2.10 10.11
C LEU A 208 -12.92 0.87 10.80
N LEU A 209 -13.99 0.33 10.23
CA LEU A 209 -14.75 -0.81 10.72
C LEU A 209 -14.40 -2.09 9.94
N SER A 210 -14.60 -3.24 10.58
CA SER A 210 -14.51 -4.54 9.89
C SER A 210 -15.86 -4.86 9.27
N LEU A 211 -15.91 -5.00 7.95
CA LEU A 211 -17.14 -5.44 7.27
C LEU A 211 -17.38 -6.95 7.50
N PRO A 212 -18.63 -7.41 7.70
CA PRO A 212 -18.90 -8.82 8.03
C PRO A 212 -18.54 -9.83 6.94
N THR A 213 -18.47 -9.38 5.69
CA THR A 213 -18.30 -10.22 4.48
C THR A 213 -16.89 -10.23 3.91
N SER A 214 -15.96 -9.46 4.50
CA SER A 214 -14.58 -9.36 4.02
C SER A 214 -13.59 -9.65 5.16
N SER A 215 -12.59 -10.50 4.91
CA SER A 215 -11.40 -10.51 5.75
C SER A 215 -10.74 -9.11 5.69
N PRO A 216 -10.43 -8.46 6.84
CA PRO A 216 -10.06 -7.04 6.89
C PRO A 216 -8.60 -6.78 6.45
N SER A 217 -8.15 -7.38 5.36
CA SER A 217 -6.80 -7.20 4.82
C SER A 217 -6.65 -5.88 4.06
N PHE A 218 -5.52 -5.22 4.26
CA PHE A 218 -5.11 -4.02 3.53
C PHE A 218 -5.15 -4.21 2.00
N LEU A 219 -4.82 -5.41 1.47
CA LEU A 219 -4.84 -5.67 0.03
C LEU A 219 -6.22 -5.47 -0.62
N SER A 220 -7.31 -5.66 0.12
CA SER A 220 -8.68 -5.51 -0.41
C SER A 220 -9.00 -4.11 -0.93
N GLY A 221 -8.27 -3.08 -0.45
CA GLY A 221 -8.41 -1.69 -0.92
C GLY A 221 -7.43 -1.31 -2.02
N ILE A 222 -6.50 -2.20 -2.42
CA ILE A 222 -5.55 -1.96 -3.51
C ILE A 222 -6.21 -2.33 -4.85
N SER A 223 -5.86 -1.61 -5.91
CA SER A 223 -6.32 -1.91 -7.27
C SER A 223 -6.00 -3.35 -7.68
N THR A 224 -7.01 -4.05 -8.18
CA THR A 224 -6.92 -5.45 -8.65
C THR A 224 -5.81 -5.68 -9.67
N ARG A 225 -5.39 -4.64 -10.42
CA ARG A 225 -4.24 -4.71 -11.35
C ARG A 225 -2.90 -5.14 -10.72
N TYR A 226 -2.74 -5.06 -9.39
CA TYR A 226 -1.57 -5.55 -8.65
C TYR A 226 -1.77 -6.94 -8.02
N ILE A 227 -2.97 -7.51 -8.17
CA ILE A 227 -3.37 -8.81 -7.65
C ILE A 227 -3.56 -9.73 -8.86
N GLN A 228 -2.73 -10.76 -8.99
CA GLN A 228 -2.89 -11.72 -10.07
C GLN A 228 -3.95 -12.75 -9.69
N GLU A 229 -4.80 -13.15 -10.63
CA GLU A 229 -5.75 -14.25 -10.40
C GLU A 229 -5.02 -15.57 -10.12
N GLU A 230 -5.59 -16.32 -9.18
CA GLU A 230 -4.98 -17.43 -8.44
C GLU A 230 -4.48 -18.57 -9.35
N SER A 231 -5.06 -18.71 -10.54
CA SER A 231 -4.82 -19.79 -11.51
C SER A 231 -3.43 -19.79 -12.16
N ALA A 232 -2.83 -18.62 -12.40
CA ALA A 232 -1.52 -18.54 -13.07
C ALA A 232 -0.36 -18.76 -12.11
N ILE A 233 -0.50 -18.31 -10.86
CA ILE A 233 0.55 -18.41 -9.85
C ILE A 233 0.66 -19.82 -9.27
N GLN A 234 -0.40 -20.63 -9.31
CA GLN A 234 -0.30 -22.05 -8.94
C GLN A 234 0.86 -22.75 -9.67
N HIS A 235 1.15 -22.38 -10.93
CA HIS A 235 2.29 -22.95 -11.65
C HIS A 235 3.66 -22.43 -11.16
N ASP A 236 3.80 -21.13 -10.94
CA ASP A 236 5.05 -20.52 -10.47
C ASP A 236 5.40 -20.89 -9.02
N LEU A 237 4.40 -21.15 -8.16
CA LEU A 237 4.60 -21.53 -6.76
C LEU A 237 5.32 -22.89 -6.62
N TYR A 238 5.21 -23.78 -7.62
CA TYR A 238 6.01 -25.03 -7.70
C TYR A 238 7.52 -24.77 -7.95
N THR A 239 7.93 -23.54 -8.22
CA THR A 239 9.35 -23.17 -8.40
C THR A 239 10.06 -22.92 -7.05
N TRP A 240 9.31 -22.81 -5.95
CA TRP A 240 9.91 -22.93 -4.62
C TRP A 240 10.39 -24.37 -4.42
N PRO A 241 11.59 -24.64 -3.85
CA PRO A 241 12.05 -26.01 -3.66
C PRO A 241 11.10 -26.78 -2.71
N GLY A 242 10.28 -27.66 -3.27
CA GLY A 242 9.27 -28.47 -2.56
C GLY A 242 7.84 -28.06 -2.90
N ASP A 243 7.09 -28.98 -3.53
CA ASP A 243 5.71 -28.79 -3.97
C ASP A 243 4.74 -28.52 -2.80
N VAL A 244 4.10 -27.35 -2.76
CA VAL A 244 3.05 -27.05 -1.79
C VAL A 244 1.99 -26.07 -2.32
N PRO A 245 0.68 -26.39 -2.21
CA PRO A 245 -0.40 -25.47 -2.56
C PRO A 245 -0.78 -24.51 -1.42
N VAL A 246 -0.50 -23.21 -1.57
CA VAL A 246 -1.04 -22.16 -0.70
C VAL A 246 -2.55 -22.00 -0.96
N HIS A 247 -3.35 -21.93 0.10
CA HIS A 247 -4.80 -21.77 0.03
C HIS A 247 -5.25 -20.53 0.83
N SER A 248 -6.24 -19.79 0.34
CA SER A 248 -6.97 -18.72 1.04
C SER A 248 -6.13 -17.50 1.48
N GLY A 249 -5.15 -17.10 0.66
CA GLY A 249 -4.31 -15.93 0.91
C GLY A 249 -4.07 -15.15 -0.37
N GLY A 250 -4.36 -13.84 -0.36
CA GLY A 250 -4.15 -12.98 -1.53
C GLY A 250 -2.66 -12.92 -1.91
N ILE A 251 -2.37 -13.14 -3.19
CA ILE A 251 -1.01 -13.05 -3.74
C ILE A 251 -0.92 -11.83 -4.65
N SER A 252 0.05 -10.95 -4.37
CA SER A 252 0.42 -9.84 -5.25
C SER A 252 1.79 -10.11 -5.86
N VAL A 253 1.93 -9.86 -7.17
CA VAL A 253 3.18 -10.04 -7.90
C VAL A 253 3.60 -8.73 -8.54
N PHE A 254 4.84 -8.31 -8.28
CA PHE A 254 5.43 -7.10 -8.85
C PHE A 254 6.68 -7.48 -9.65
N GLU A 255 6.79 -7.02 -10.89
CA GLU A 255 7.97 -7.25 -11.73
C GLU A 255 8.72 -5.95 -11.99
N GLN A 256 10.06 -5.99 -11.90
CA GLN A 256 10.90 -4.85 -12.23
C GLN A 256 12.32 -5.30 -12.62
N GLY A 257 12.77 -4.90 -13.82
CA GLY A 257 14.16 -5.06 -14.24
C GLY A 257 14.67 -6.51 -14.23
N GLY A 258 13.84 -7.46 -14.68
CA GLY A 258 14.19 -8.90 -14.68
C GLY A 258 14.15 -9.56 -13.29
N ARG A 259 13.57 -8.90 -12.29
CA ARG A 259 13.28 -9.48 -10.97
C ARG A 259 11.77 -9.50 -10.71
N LYS A 260 11.34 -10.42 -9.86
CA LYS A 260 9.95 -10.65 -9.44
C LYS A 260 9.87 -10.62 -7.92
N LEU A 261 8.95 -9.84 -7.36
CA LEU A 261 8.57 -9.86 -5.95
C LEU A 261 7.19 -10.52 -5.84
N THR A 262 7.12 -11.64 -5.14
CA THR A 262 5.85 -12.30 -4.77
C THR A 262 5.54 -11.96 -3.32
N VAL A 263 4.41 -11.31 -3.07
CA VAL A 263 3.91 -11.00 -1.72
C VAL A 263 2.70 -11.89 -1.43
N ILE A 264 2.82 -12.74 -0.42
CA ILE A 264 1.80 -13.69 0.01
C ILE A 264 1.26 -13.25 1.36
N TYR A 265 -0.04 -12.96 1.45
CA TYR A 265 -0.73 -12.71 2.73
C TYR A 265 -1.36 -13.99 3.25
N ALA A 266 -1.00 -14.45 4.46
CA ALA A 266 -1.62 -15.61 5.09
C ALA A 266 -2.00 -15.38 6.58
N ASN A 267 -2.95 -16.19 7.07
CA ASN A 267 -3.71 -16.02 8.31
C ASN A 267 -2.94 -16.22 9.65
N ARG A 268 -2.04 -15.28 9.99
CA ARG A 268 -1.34 -14.97 11.27
C ARG A 268 -0.93 -16.11 12.24
N ASN A 269 -1.86 -16.92 12.73
CA ASN A 269 -1.78 -17.60 14.04
C ASN A 269 -0.70 -18.69 14.23
N ALA A 270 -0.03 -19.19 13.18
CA ALA A 270 0.89 -20.34 13.33
C ALA A 270 2.37 -19.96 13.37
N LEU A 271 2.81 -19.07 12.47
CA LEU A 271 4.22 -18.71 12.31
C LEU A 271 4.60 -17.56 13.28
N GLU A 272 3.64 -16.67 13.59
CA GLU A 272 3.73 -15.72 14.69
C GLU A 272 3.97 -16.44 16.04
N HIS A 273 3.34 -17.59 16.29
CA HIS A 273 3.59 -18.40 17.49
C HIS A 273 5.02 -18.97 17.55
N THR A 274 5.70 -19.16 16.41
CA THR A 274 7.03 -19.77 16.34
C THR A 274 8.17 -18.75 16.32
N LEU A 275 8.04 -17.71 15.49
CA LEU A 275 9.09 -16.68 15.31
C LEU A 275 8.75 -15.32 15.94
N GLY A 276 7.47 -15.00 16.14
CA GLY A 276 7.03 -13.72 16.71
C GLY A 276 7.35 -12.52 15.82
N VAL A 277 6.96 -12.58 14.54
CA VAL A 277 7.19 -11.54 13.52
C VAL A 277 5.97 -11.44 12.59
N ASP A 278 5.70 -10.25 12.04
CA ASP A 278 4.57 -9.99 11.11
C ASP A 278 4.99 -10.02 9.63
N LEU A 279 6.27 -9.73 9.35
CA LEU A 279 6.88 -9.74 8.02
C LEU A 279 8.07 -10.71 8.00
N ILE A 280 8.15 -11.55 6.96
CA ILE A 280 9.42 -12.10 6.49
C ILE A 280 9.68 -11.67 5.05
N TYR A 281 10.82 -11.02 4.84
CA TYR A 281 11.37 -10.72 3.53
C TYR A 281 12.49 -11.70 3.20
N TYR A 282 12.42 -12.37 2.05
CA TYR A 282 13.47 -13.21 1.48
C TYR A 282 14.02 -12.57 0.22
N ASN A 283 15.32 -12.25 0.25
CA ASN A 283 16.06 -11.84 -0.93
C ASN A 283 16.90 -13.01 -1.43
N GLU A 284 16.56 -13.54 -2.60
CA GLU A 284 17.25 -14.71 -3.17
C GLU A 284 18.65 -14.37 -3.69
N LEU A 285 18.85 -13.14 -4.19
CA LEU A 285 20.15 -12.68 -4.71
C LEU A 285 21.28 -12.76 -3.67
N PHE A 286 20.97 -12.46 -2.41
CA PHE A 286 21.91 -12.49 -1.29
C PHE A 286 21.66 -13.66 -0.32
N GLU A 287 20.73 -14.57 -0.65
CA GLU A 287 20.27 -15.67 0.21
C GLU A 287 20.06 -15.24 1.68
N LEU A 288 19.35 -14.14 1.90
CA LEU A 288 19.10 -13.58 3.22
C LEU A 288 17.61 -13.50 3.53
N PHE A 289 17.30 -13.65 4.82
CA PHE A 289 16.00 -13.27 5.37
C PHE A 289 16.16 -12.05 6.28
N VAL A 290 15.14 -11.20 6.26
CA VAL A 290 14.92 -10.19 7.30
C VAL A 290 13.51 -10.37 7.83
N LEU A 291 13.40 -10.39 9.15
CA LEU A 291 12.17 -10.67 9.87
C LEU A 291 11.84 -9.46 10.73
N VAL A 292 10.63 -8.92 10.59
CA VAL A 292 10.24 -7.67 11.26
C VAL A 292 8.98 -7.90 12.09
N GLN A 293 9.08 -7.59 13.39
CA GLN A 293 7.92 -7.39 14.25
C GLN A 293 7.58 -5.90 14.32
N TYR A 294 6.32 -5.56 14.14
CA TYR A 294 5.79 -4.21 14.22
C TYR A 294 5.18 -3.99 15.60
N LYS A 295 5.36 -2.79 16.16
CA LYS A 295 4.71 -2.35 17.41
C LYS A 295 4.23 -0.91 17.28
N ILE A 296 2.94 -0.71 17.52
CA ILE A 296 2.28 0.59 17.44
C ILE A 296 2.66 1.44 18.67
N MET A 297 3.07 2.69 18.45
CA MET A 297 3.31 3.69 19.49
C MET A 297 2.09 4.59 19.61
N ASN A 298 1.61 4.84 20.83
CA ASN A 298 0.46 5.70 21.08
C ASN A 298 0.90 7.12 21.43
N ASP A 299 0.07 8.11 21.11
CA ASP A 299 0.29 9.49 21.56
C ASP A 299 -0.15 9.63 23.02
N GLU A 300 0.78 9.94 23.92
CA GLU A 300 0.49 10.24 25.34
C GLU A 300 0.52 11.75 25.62
N GLY A 301 0.33 12.61 24.59
CA GLY A 301 0.31 14.08 24.66
C GLY A 301 1.69 14.72 24.89
N SER A 302 2.62 13.98 25.48
CA SER A 302 4.05 14.29 25.56
C SER A 302 4.85 13.77 24.35
N GLY A 303 4.18 13.10 23.41
CA GLY A 303 4.77 12.53 22.20
C GLY A 303 4.38 11.06 21.99
N MET A 304 4.97 10.45 20.96
CA MET A 304 4.75 9.05 20.61
C MET A 304 5.52 8.13 21.56
N VAL A 305 4.77 7.27 22.25
CA VAL A 305 5.25 6.40 23.32
C VAL A 305 4.86 4.95 23.04
N TYR A 306 5.82 4.05 23.24
CA TYR A 306 5.52 2.63 23.41
C TYR A 306 5.87 2.18 24.82
N ARG A 307 5.00 1.36 25.42
CA ARG A 307 5.21 0.77 26.74
C ARG A 307 5.37 -0.75 26.58
N PRO A 308 6.58 -1.30 26.81
CA PRO A 308 6.81 -2.74 26.72
C PRO A 308 5.89 -3.54 27.63
N ASP A 309 5.40 -4.67 27.12
CA ASP A 309 4.50 -5.59 27.81
C ASP A 309 5.08 -7.02 27.87
N ALA A 310 4.30 -7.93 28.45
CA ALA A 310 4.66 -9.34 28.54
C ALA A 310 4.64 -10.06 27.17
N GLN A 311 3.89 -9.54 26.19
CA GLN A 311 3.81 -10.11 24.85
C GLN A 311 5.12 -9.86 24.09
N LEU A 312 5.60 -8.62 24.03
CA LEU A 312 6.89 -8.27 23.43
C LEU A 312 8.03 -9.05 24.09
N SER A 313 7.99 -9.19 25.42
CA SER A 313 8.98 -10.00 26.16
C SER A 313 8.99 -11.48 25.69
N THR A 314 7.82 -12.02 25.35
CA THR A 314 7.66 -13.41 24.85
C THR A 314 8.04 -13.54 23.37
N GLU A 315 7.82 -12.50 22.56
CA GLU A 315 8.30 -12.40 21.17
C GLU A 315 9.83 -12.37 21.13
N LEU A 316 10.47 -11.44 21.86
CA LEU A 316 11.92 -11.31 21.91
C LEU A 316 12.60 -12.59 22.42
N ALA A 317 12.06 -13.24 23.45
CA ALA A 317 12.59 -14.52 23.93
C ALA A 317 12.56 -15.63 22.85
N ARG A 318 11.60 -15.60 21.92
CA ARG A 318 11.55 -16.54 20.77
C ARG A 318 12.59 -16.17 19.71
N MET A 319 12.72 -14.89 19.38
CA MET A 319 13.77 -14.39 18.47
C MET A 319 15.18 -14.70 19.01
N ASP A 320 15.41 -14.48 20.30
CA ASP A 320 16.68 -14.78 20.99
C ASP A 320 16.99 -16.27 20.94
N LYS A 321 16.01 -17.14 21.23
CA LYS A 321 16.17 -18.58 21.13
C LYS A 321 16.52 -19.01 19.71
N PHE A 322 15.90 -18.42 18.69
CA PHE A 322 16.22 -18.68 17.29
C PHE A 322 17.63 -18.21 16.93
N SER A 323 17.95 -16.94 17.21
CA SER A 323 19.25 -16.32 16.88
C SER A 323 20.42 -17.08 17.53
N HIS A 324 20.30 -17.50 18.80
CA HIS A 324 21.30 -18.36 19.43
C HIS A 324 21.43 -19.74 18.79
N ALA A 325 20.34 -20.34 18.29
CA ALA A 325 20.37 -21.66 17.66
C ALA A 325 20.97 -21.65 16.25
N VAL A 326 20.93 -20.51 15.55
CA VAL A 326 21.41 -20.38 14.16
C VAL A 326 22.71 -19.60 13.97
N LYS A 327 23.31 -19.10 15.06
CA LYS A 327 24.48 -18.22 15.02
C LYS A 327 25.66 -18.85 14.27
N SER A 328 25.90 -18.37 13.05
CA SER A 328 26.87 -18.96 12.13
C SER A 328 28.31 -18.51 12.45
N THR A 329 29.10 -19.42 13.01
CA THR A 329 30.56 -19.25 13.17
C THR A 329 31.34 -19.60 11.90
N ALA A 330 30.67 -20.00 10.82
CA ALA A 330 31.32 -20.38 9.57
C ALA A 330 31.99 -19.16 8.88
N PRO A 331 33.18 -19.36 8.27
CA PRO A 331 33.88 -18.31 7.53
C PRO A 331 33.04 -17.83 6.34
N LEU A 332 33.37 -16.63 5.83
CA LEU A 332 32.72 -16.08 4.65
C LEU A 332 33.09 -16.91 3.41
N ALA A 333 32.08 -17.42 2.70
CA ALA A 333 32.27 -18.19 1.48
C ALA A 333 32.50 -17.30 0.24
N SER A 334 31.95 -16.08 0.23
CA SER A 334 32.10 -15.09 -0.83
C SER A 334 31.88 -13.67 -0.29
N HIS A 335 32.04 -12.64 -1.13
CA HIS A 335 31.76 -11.26 -0.71
C HIS A 335 30.25 -10.98 -0.60
N GLU A 336 29.40 -11.64 -1.39
CA GLU A 336 27.94 -11.58 -1.29
C GLU A 336 27.40 -12.17 0.00
N ALA A 337 28.20 -12.98 0.72
CA ALA A 337 27.88 -13.50 2.04
C ALA A 337 28.29 -12.54 3.19
N HIS A 338 28.97 -11.43 2.92
CA HIS A 338 29.39 -10.49 3.97
C HIS A 338 28.23 -9.61 4.44
N ARG A 339 28.05 -9.51 5.77
CA ARG A 339 27.00 -8.72 6.43
C ARG A 339 27.63 -7.82 7.50
N LEU A 340 27.06 -6.64 7.71
CA LEU A 340 27.28 -5.82 8.90
C LEU A 340 26.58 -6.41 10.14
N SER A 341 25.45 -7.12 9.92
CA SER A 341 24.74 -7.89 10.94
C SER A 341 24.01 -9.08 10.30
N ASP A 342 24.24 -10.29 10.81
CA ASP A 342 23.61 -11.53 10.33
C ASP A 342 22.48 -12.07 11.24
N ASP A 343 22.00 -11.25 12.18
CA ASP A 343 20.90 -11.57 13.12
C ASP A 343 19.53 -11.67 12.43
N GLY A 344 19.28 -10.83 11.42
CA GLY A 344 18.05 -10.82 10.62
C GLY A 344 16.77 -10.30 11.31
N PHE A 345 16.69 -10.31 12.65
CA PHE A 345 15.54 -9.82 13.40
C PHE A 345 15.58 -8.31 13.68
N MET A 346 14.49 -7.63 13.35
CA MET A 346 14.26 -6.21 13.64
C MET A 346 12.89 -5.99 14.28
N VAL A 347 12.78 -4.96 15.11
CA VAL A 347 11.49 -4.45 15.60
C VAL A 347 11.26 -3.06 15.05
N LYS A 348 10.11 -2.85 14.41
CA LYS A 348 9.67 -1.54 13.92
C LYS A 348 8.69 -0.89 14.88
N MET A 349 9.09 0.22 15.48
CA MET A 349 8.20 1.09 16.25
C MET A 349 7.47 2.05 15.30
N VAL A 350 6.14 2.01 15.29
CA VAL A 350 5.28 2.73 14.34
C VAL A 350 4.36 3.71 15.09
N PRO A 351 4.60 5.03 15.00
CA PRO A 351 3.65 6.05 15.47
C PRO A 351 2.21 5.85 14.98
N ASN A 352 1.23 5.84 15.89
CA ASN A 352 -0.19 5.72 15.56
C ASN A 352 -0.76 7.05 15.01
N THR A 353 -0.26 7.49 13.86
CA THR A 353 -0.73 8.72 13.19
C THR A 353 -2.00 8.51 12.37
N GLY A 354 -2.70 7.38 12.53
CA GLY A 354 -3.82 6.96 11.69
C GLY A 354 -3.42 6.51 10.28
N LEU A 355 -4.27 5.67 9.68
CA LEU A 355 -4.10 5.13 8.34
C LEU A 355 -4.59 6.14 7.29
N MET A 356 -3.76 6.43 6.28
CA MET A 356 -4.07 7.44 5.26
C MET A 356 -4.40 6.78 3.91
N PRO A 357 -5.61 6.99 3.35
CA PRO A 357 -5.93 6.62 1.98
C PRO A 357 -5.27 7.57 0.97
N ALA A 358 -5.17 7.13 -0.29
CA ALA A 358 -4.58 7.89 -1.40
C ALA A 358 -3.13 8.39 -1.16
N SER A 359 -2.40 7.79 -0.22
CA SER A 359 -1.03 8.19 0.14
C SER A 359 -0.01 7.10 -0.22
N GLY A 360 1.13 7.51 -0.77
CA GLY A 360 2.29 6.64 -1.01
C GLY A 360 3.26 6.52 0.18
N GLU A 361 3.11 7.37 1.20
CA GLU A 361 4.09 7.52 2.27
C GLU A 361 4.00 6.41 3.33
N LEU A 362 5.15 6.07 3.90
CA LEU A 362 5.24 5.24 5.10
C LEU A 362 5.35 6.11 6.35
N ILE A 363 4.81 5.61 7.45
CA ILE A 363 4.92 6.23 8.76
C ILE A 363 6.41 6.26 9.15
N LYS A 364 6.86 7.43 9.62
CA LYS A 364 8.25 7.67 10.04
C LYS A 364 8.49 7.02 11.41
N GLY A 365 8.77 5.73 11.39
CA GLY A 365 9.06 4.90 12.57
C GLY A 365 10.54 4.74 12.89
N MET A 366 10.82 3.87 13.87
CA MET A 366 12.16 3.44 14.26
C MET A 366 12.34 1.95 13.95
N TYR A 367 13.34 1.57 13.15
CA TYR A 367 13.80 0.18 13.10
C TYR A 367 14.93 -0.01 14.13
N LEU A 368 14.73 -0.98 15.01
CA LEU A 368 15.61 -1.32 16.13
C LEU A 368 16.05 -2.78 15.99
N SER A 369 17.32 -3.10 16.21
CA SER A 369 17.77 -4.51 16.23
C SER A 369 17.25 -5.24 17.46
N ARG A 370 17.11 -6.57 17.37
CA ARG A 370 16.75 -7.45 18.49
C ARG A 370 17.63 -7.19 19.73
N ASP A 371 18.96 -7.11 19.55
CA ASP A 371 19.90 -6.82 20.65
C ASP A 371 19.69 -5.44 21.29
N TYR A 372 19.41 -4.39 20.50
CA TYR A 372 19.13 -3.07 21.08
C TYR A 372 17.76 -3.04 21.77
N MET A 373 16.75 -3.72 21.22
CA MET A 373 15.45 -3.86 21.87
C MET A 373 15.55 -4.58 23.22
N ASN A 374 16.35 -5.64 23.31
CA ASN A 374 16.65 -6.32 24.58
C ASN A 374 17.27 -5.37 25.62
N PHE A 375 18.19 -4.49 25.23
CA PHE A 375 18.67 -3.41 26.11
C PHE A 375 17.53 -2.47 26.53
N LEU A 376 16.69 -2.01 25.60
CA LEU A 376 15.62 -1.05 25.87
C LEU A 376 14.57 -1.57 26.86
N ILE A 377 14.23 -2.86 26.81
CA ILE A 377 13.29 -3.47 27.76
C ILE A 377 13.94 -3.89 29.09
N SER A 378 15.28 -3.99 29.15
CA SER A 378 16.02 -4.42 30.34
C SER A 378 15.86 -3.47 31.55
N PRO A 379 16.27 -3.87 32.77
CA PRO A 379 16.34 -2.96 33.92
C PRO A 379 17.19 -1.71 33.68
N ALA A 380 18.22 -1.78 32.82
CA ALA A 380 19.08 -0.66 32.45
C ALA A 380 18.54 0.19 31.28
N GLY A 381 17.47 -0.26 30.61
CA GLY A 381 16.80 0.49 29.55
C GLY A 381 15.96 1.66 30.08
N PRO A 382 15.50 2.57 29.20
CA PRO A 382 14.80 3.79 29.59
C PRO A 382 13.50 3.53 30.37
N LYS A 383 13.26 4.37 31.38
CA LYS A 383 12.08 4.33 32.27
C LYS A 383 11.31 5.65 32.19
N GLY A 384 9.98 5.56 32.26
CA GLY A 384 9.11 6.72 32.41
C GLY A 384 9.05 7.25 33.85
N PRO A 385 8.32 8.36 34.11
CA PRO A 385 8.27 9.02 35.42
C PRO A 385 7.80 8.16 36.60
N ARG A 386 7.09 7.05 36.32
CA ARG A 386 6.60 6.08 37.32
C ARG A 386 7.45 4.80 37.40
N GLY A 387 8.67 4.79 36.85
CA GLY A 387 9.58 3.65 36.87
C GLY A 387 9.27 2.52 35.89
N GLY A 388 8.10 2.51 35.23
CA GLY A 388 7.77 1.57 34.16
C GLY A 388 8.60 1.80 32.89
N GLY A 389 8.83 0.75 32.11
CA GLY A 389 9.53 0.84 30.82
C GLY A 389 8.82 1.78 29.83
N GLN A 390 9.60 2.53 29.06
CA GLN A 390 9.06 3.47 28.07
C GLN A 390 10.04 3.68 26.92
N ILE A 391 9.60 3.50 25.68
CA ILE A 391 10.38 3.71 24.45
C ILE A 391 9.82 4.93 23.73
N THR A 392 10.68 5.91 23.43
CA THR A 392 10.40 7.14 22.68
C THR A 392 11.57 7.44 21.73
N PHE A 393 11.35 8.33 20.75
CA PHE A 393 12.43 8.78 19.85
C PHE A 393 13.59 9.47 20.59
N GLU A 394 13.29 10.19 21.68
CA GLU A 394 14.29 10.90 22.49
C GLU A 394 15.17 9.94 23.30
N ASN A 395 14.56 8.92 23.91
CA ASN A 395 15.27 8.00 24.80
C ASN A 395 15.89 6.79 24.07
N SER A 396 15.52 6.58 22.81
CA SER A 396 16.01 5.48 21.96
C SER A 396 16.63 5.99 20.64
N PRO A 397 17.56 6.98 20.66
CA PRO A 397 17.98 7.73 19.46
C PRO A 397 18.86 6.95 18.46
N ARG A 398 19.14 5.67 18.71
CA ARG A 398 19.99 4.81 17.87
C ARG A 398 19.14 3.85 17.05
N TYR A 399 18.39 4.38 16.08
CA TYR A 399 17.52 3.61 15.19
C TYR A 399 17.86 3.83 13.72
N LEU A 400 17.45 2.89 12.87
CA LEU A 400 17.45 3.04 11.40
C LEU A 400 16.12 3.66 10.95
N THR A 401 16.15 4.61 10.02
CA THR A 401 14.92 5.09 9.37
C THR A 401 14.39 4.06 8.35
N ASN A 402 13.18 4.28 7.83
CA ASN A 402 12.63 3.46 6.74
C ASN A 402 13.60 3.35 5.55
N THR A 403 14.28 4.45 5.19
CA THR A 403 15.22 4.50 4.06
C THR A 403 16.52 3.77 4.38
N ASP A 404 17.09 3.97 5.58
CA ASP A 404 18.34 3.30 5.96
C ASP A 404 18.14 1.78 6.01
N PHE A 405 17.03 1.34 6.61
CA PHE A 405 16.68 -0.07 6.67
C PHE A 405 16.48 -0.66 5.28
N SER A 406 15.62 -0.08 4.41
CA SER A 406 15.38 -0.64 3.08
C SER A 406 16.63 -0.67 2.21
N THR A 407 17.48 0.37 2.30
CA THR A 407 18.77 0.43 1.59
C THR A 407 19.73 -0.66 2.05
N LEU A 408 19.84 -0.89 3.36
CA LEU A 408 20.73 -1.91 3.93
C LEU A 408 20.28 -3.34 3.57
N VAL A 409 18.98 -3.62 3.52
CA VAL A 409 18.47 -4.93 3.07
C VAL A 409 18.63 -5.08 1.55
N HIS A 410 18.26 -4.07 0.76
CA HIS A 410 18.36 -4.08 -0.71
C HIS A 410 19.79 -4.36 -1.19
N ALA A 411 20.78 -3.77 -0.54
CA ALA A 411 22.20 -3.95 -0.87
C ALA A 411 22.87 -5.13 -0.12
N GLY A 412 22.10 -5.97 0.58
CA GLY A 412 22.62 -7.19 1.20
C GLY A 412 23.50 -7.00 2.43
N TRP A 413 23.44 -5.84 3.11
CA TRP A 413 24.30 -5.55 4.27
C TRP A 413 23.77 -6.10 5.59
N ILE A 414 22.45 -6.26 5.72
CA ILE A 414 21.81 -6.84 6.92
C ILE A 414 20.81 -7.92 6.53
N GLY A 415 20.74 -8.97 7.34
CA GLY A 415 19.89 -10.14 7.10
C GLY A 415 20.63 -11.43 7.39
N THR A 416 19.88 -12.53 7.56
CA THR A 416 20.46 -13.82 7.94
C THR A 416 21.48 -14.35 6.94
N ARG A 417 22.32 -15.27 7.40
CA ARG A 417 23.40 -15.87 6.62
C ARG A 417 23.55 -17.36 6.94
N GLY A 418 23.86 -18.18 5.94
CA GLY A 418 24.23 -19.58 6.11
C GLY A 418 23.17 -20.37 6.87
N ALA A 419 23.54 -20.99 8.01
CA ALA A 419 22.65 -21.80 8.82
C ALA A 419 21.34 -21.09 9.23
N GLY A 420 21.37 -19.77 9.48
CA GLY A 420 20.16 -18.98 9.74
C GLY A 420 19.21 -18.94 8.54
N THR A 421 19.73 -18.66 7.35
CA THR A 421 18.95 -18.71 6.11
C THR A 421 18.39 -20.11 5.87
N SER A 422 19.21 -21.15 5.98
CA SER A 422 18.78 -22.53 5.75
C SER A 422 17.68 -22.97 6.73
N MET A 423 17.78 -22.61 8.02
CA MET A 423 16.77 -22.95 9.01
C MET A 423 15.45 -22.18 8.79
N ILE A 424 15.50 -20.89 8.44
CA ILE A 424 14.28 -20.14 8.11
C ILE A 424 13.62 -20.71 6.85
N LYS A 425 14.40 -21.05 5.82
CA LYS A 425 13.88 -21.65 4.58
C LYS A 425 13.18 -22.99 4.84
N ALA A 426 13.79 -23.87 5.63
CA ALA A 426 13.20 -25.15 6.05
C ALA A 426 11.95 -24.96 6.93
N LEU A 427 11.98 -23.97 7.82
CA LEU A 427 10.84 -23.60 8.67
C LEU A 427 9.67 -23.13 7.81
N ILE A 428 9.88 -22.19 6.90
CA ILE A 428 8.84 -21.69 5.98
C ILE A 428 8.28 -22.83 5.12
N GLN A 429 9.13 -23.69 4.54
CA GLN A 429 8.69 -24.87 3.79
C GLN A 429 7.74 -25.76 4.63
N SER A 430 8.08 -26.03 5.89
CA SER A 430 7.24 -26.82 6.79
C SER A 430 5.92 -26.13 7.17
N TYR A 431 5.89 -24.80 7.28
CA TYR A 431 4.68 -24.07 7.63
C TYR A 431 3.73 -23.88 6.45
N VAL A 432 4.28 -23.60 5.26
CA VAL A 432 3.51 -23.50 4.02
C VAL A 432 2.80 -24.84 3.74
N SER A 433 3.42 -26.00 4.01
CA SER A 433 2.77 -27.32 3.87
C SER A 433 1.65 -27.61 4.86
N THR A 434 1.54 -26.81 5.94
CA THR A 434 0.43 -26.87 6.90
C THR A 434 -0.62 -25.78 6.71
N GLY A 435 -0.47 -24.95 5.65
CA GLY A 435 -1.42 -23.93 5.24
C GLY A 435 -1.45 -22.67 6.11
N ARG A 436 -0.40 -22.39 6.90
CA ARG A 436 -0.37 -21.27 7.87
C ARG A 436 1.04 -20.78 8.20
N ALA A 437 1.36 -19.49 8.35
CA ALA A 437 0.70 -18.25 7.90
C ALA A 437 1.54 -17.00 8.28
N LEU A 438 1.68 -16.00 7.40
CA LEU A 438 2.49 -14.78 7.56
C LEU A 438 2.32 -13.82 6.35
N LEU A 439 2.84 -12.57 6.37
CA LEU A 439 3.20 -11.85 5.14
C LEU A 439 4.61 -12.24 4.68
N ILE A 440 4.70 -13.01 3.60
CA ILE A 440 5.96 -13.45 3.00
C ILE A 440 6.21 -12.66 1.72
N ALA A 441 7.34 -11.97 1.66
CA ALA A 441 7.81 -11.26 0.47
C ALA A 441 9.05 -11.96 -0.09
N HIS A 442 8.94 -12.59 -1.26
CA HIS A 442 10.04 -13.31 -1.93
C HIS A 442 10.47 -12.55 -3.19
N GLU A 443 11.70 -12.06 -3.19
CA GLU A 443 12.38 -11.52 -4.37
C GLU A 443 13.20 -12.61 -5.08
N ALA A 444 12.88 -12.87 -6.35
CA ALA A 444 13.58 -13.78 -7.25
C ALA A 444 14.05 -13.08 -8.54
N ARG A 445 14.98 -13.70 -9.27
CA ARG A 445 15.26 -13.35 -10.68
C ARG A 445 14.24 -14.06 -11.60
N LYS A 446 13.92 -13.43 -12.73
CA LYS A 446 13.05 -13.98 -13.79
C LYS A 446 13.86 -14.70 -14.86
#